data_AF-A0A843JA50-F1
#
_entry.id   AF-A0A843JA50-F1
#
_cell.length_a   1.000
_cell.length_b   1.000
_cell.length_c   1.000
_cell.angle_alpha   90.00
_cell.angle_beta   90.00
_cell.angle_gamma   90.00
#
_symmetry.space_group_name_H-M   'P 1'
#
loop_
_entity.id
_entity.type
_entity.pdbx_description
1 polymer ?
#
loop_
_entity_poly.entity_id
_entity_poly.type
_entity_poly.pdbx_seq_one_letter_code
_entity_poly.pdbx_strand_id
1 'polypeptide(L)'
;MIINSKKRKIYFLAALPLSIIVAYVFTTIAPVFKVHPAPGELTIFVELLCGIFFAVAIGMLFNEDSRINGFIYTIVFAAVPYFYVMISPWANISLLVMMYSIGIILGGVAVVKSVITNRYDFLALIAKILLTVLFLTIIGFLLYEMSLAVMDATDAYAAQSIFFFGAGIILAVILYWIAMKITVGVRASEIFVFGPRSSGKTYFVLGLWKYISDNYNRGHTNDGVVLTGDPNDDGDDLKLSNLYSIVLDGKILPRTYRYQMVIYELKGKKFGLIPVKWTVVDYAGEYYDELNDINFKRAISLLSAAMNISPAEVRKNAGTMDFVRFIKFNHADKLLDPEFTKSVIIATMYGNFLKAGKVIFLVDGEKITDNRKGHSQLAREFGGYMKTLIDLEDKNFFGVFKSNKKFAVVVTKSDLVLWKNKEIRGLIRSMNASKLSDVPEKSKQALAIENSLFEILRTNLVFKNLINMMDDISMHFIAVSVDATAEPFPTEEGMEEEIAPTDLAPWRFSEVFKFGR
;
A
#
# COMPACT_ATOMS: atom_id res chain seq x y z
N MET A 1 -11.59 -6.89 -7.68
CA MET A 1 -10.65 -7.88 -8.26
C MET A 1 -9.22 -7.63 -7.77
N ILE A 2 -8.44 -8.67 -7.45
CA ILE A 2 -7.01 -8.54 -7.10
C ILE A 2 -6.15 -8.92 -8.31
N ILE A 3 -5.32 -7.99 -8.78
CA ILE A 3 -4.35 -8.20 -9.84
C ILE A 3 -3.01 -8.48 -9.17
N ASN A 4 -2.54 -9.73 -9.32
CA ASN A 4 -1.32 -10.19 -8.68
C ASN A 4 -0.11 -9.97 -9.58
N SER A 5 0.99 -9.55 -8.94
CA SER A 5 2.29 -9.44 -9.59
C SER A 5 2.79 -10.75 -10.16
N LYS A 6 3.04 -10.78 -11.48
CA LYS A 6 3.67 -11.93 -12.14
C LYS A 6 5.10 -12.12 -11.62
N LYS A 7 5.83 -11.02 -11.40
CA LYS A 7 7.20 -11.02 -10.88
C LYS A 7 7.26 -11.68 -9.50
N ARG A 8 6.34 -11.30 -8.62
CA ARG A 8 6.26 -11.83 -7.25
C ARG A 8 5.99 -13.33 -7.24
N LYS A 9 5.07 -13.82 -8.07
CA LYS A 9 4.81 -15.25 -8.23
C LYS A 9 6.05 -16.00 -8.69
N ILE A 10 6.83 -15.44 -9.63
CA ILE A 10 8.09 -16.03 -10.09
C ILE A 10 9.11 -16.09 -8.94
N TYR A 11 9.29 -15.03 -8.16
CA TYR A 11 10.20 -15.06 -7.00
C TYR A 11 9.80 -16.11 -5.97
N PHE A 12 8.50 -16.23 -5.68
CA PHE A 12 7.99 -17.28 -4.79
C PHE A 12 8.24 -18.69 -5.35
N LEU A 13 7.96 -18.89 -6.63
CA LEU A 13 8.12 -20.19 -7.28
C LEU A 13 9.59 -20.57 -7.42
N ALA A 14 10.50 -19.60 -7.57
CA ALA A 14 11.94 -19.82 -7.59
C ALA A 14 12.54 -20.04 -6.19
N ALA A 15 11.98 -19.41 -5.15
CA ALA A 15 12.46 -19.54 -3.78
C ALA A 15 12.29 -20.96 -3.23
N LEU A 16 11.22 -21.66 -3.61
CA LEU A 16 10.92 -23.02 -3.12
C LEU A 16 11.97 -24.06 -3.56
N PRO A 17 12.27 -24.27 -4.85
CA PRO A 17 13.33 -25.19 -5.27
C PRO A 17 14.70 -24.74 -4.77
N LEU A 18 14.98 -23.43 -4.73
CA LEU A 18 16.22 -22.93 -4.17
C LEU A 18 16.36 -23.26 -2.68
N SER A 19 15.29 -23.15 -1.89
CA SER A 19 15.28 -23.53 -0.48
C SER A 19 15.50 -25.03 -0.27
N ILE A 20 15.01 -25.88 -1.17
CA ILE A 20 15.26 -27.34 -1.14
C ILE A 20 16.73 -27.64 -1.45
N ILE A 21 17.30 -27.00 -2.48
CA ILE A 21 18.72 -27.14 -2.83
C ILE A 21 19.58 -26.71 -1.64
N VAL A 22 19.24 -25.60 -1.01
CA VAL A 22 19.96 -25.08 0.16
C VAL A 22 19.82 -26.02 1.35
N ALA A 23 18.61 -26.50 1.65
CA ALA A 23 18.38 -27.45 2.72
C ALA A 23 19.21 -28.72 2.50
N TYR A 24 19.22 -29.26 1.27
CA TYR A 24 20.05 -30.41 0.90
C TYR A 24 21.54 -30.14 1.11
N VAL A 25 22.04 -29.01 0.61
CA VAL A 25 23.43 -28.58 0.78
C VAL A 25 23.76 -28.46 2.27
N PHE A 26 22.96 -27.75 3.06
CA PHE A 26 23.15 -27.62 4.51
C PHE A 26 23.06 -28.95 5.26
N THR A 27 22.14 -29.86 4.93
CA THR A 27 22.09 -31.20 5.54
C THR A 27 23.29 -32.05 5.18
N THR A 28 23.88 -31.84 4.00
CA THR A 28 25.09 -32.52 3.56
C THR A 28 26.34 -31.92 4.23
N ILE A 29 26.33 -30.60 4.54
CA ILE A 29 27.40 -29.90 5.26
C ILE A 29 27.29 -30.09 6.79
N ALA A 30 26.09 -30.25 7.34
CA ALA A 30 25.83 -30.37 8.78
C ALA A 30 26.73 -31.37 9.54
N PRO A 31 27.16 -32.52 8.96
CA PRO A 31 28.14 -33.39 9.57
C PRO A 31 29.52 -32.74 9.78
N VAL A 32 29.97 -31.83 8.92
CA VAL A 32 31.23 -31.08 9.06
C VAL A 32 31.16 -30.11 10.24
N PHE A 33 30.00 -29.47 10.43
CA PHE A 33 29.73 -28.62 11.61
C PHE A 33 29.73 -29.39 12.94
N LYS A 34 29.64 -30.74 12.93
CA LYS A 34 29.81 -31.54 14.15
C LYS A 34 31.27 -31.66 14.59
N VAL A 35 32.22 -31.44 13.68
CA VAL A 35 33.67 -31.55 13.94
C VAL A 35 34.24 -30.25 14.51
N HIS A 36 33.70 -29.10 14.08
CA HIS A 36 34.04 -27.77 14.61
C HIS A 36 32.78 -27.09 15.17
N PRO A 37 32.45 -27.29 16.46
CA PRO A 37 31.28 -26.65 17.06
C PRO A 37 31.47 -25.14 17.10
N ALA A 38 30.42 -24.40 16.76
CA ALA A 38 30.41 -22.95 16.89
C ALA A 38 30.65 -22.52 18.36
N PRO A 39 31.26 -21.35 18.61
CA PRO A 39 31.40 -20.80 19.96
C PRO A 39 30.03 -20.68 20.64
N GLY A 40 29.96 -21.01 21.94
CA GLY A 40 28.69 -21.04 22.68
C GLY A 40 27.96 -19.70 22.67
N GLU A 41 28.69 -18.59 22.69
CA GLU A 41 28.15 -17.23 22.61
C GLU A 41 27.46 -16.97 21.26
N LEU A 42 28.06 -17.46 20.17
CA LEU A 42 27.49 -17.33 18.82
C LEU A 42 26.21 -18.14 18.70
N THR A 43 26.18 -19.35 19.25
CA THR A 43 24.99 -20.20 19.28
C THR A 43 23.86 -19.57 20.08
N ILE A 44 24.15 -19.02 21.27
CA ILE A 44 23.17 -18.29 22.09
C ILE A 44 22.60 -17.09 21.33
N PHE A 45 23.46 -16.33 20.66
CA PHE A 45 23.06 -15.17 19.88
C PHE A 45 22.16 -15.54 18.70
N VAL A 46 22.53 -16.57 17.92
CA VAL A 46 21.72 -17.05 16.80
C VAL A 46 20.36 -17.56 17.26
N GLU A 47 20.32 -18.29 18.38
CA GLU A 47 19.07 -18.83 18.94
C GLU A 47 18.12 -17.72 19.41
N LEU A 48 18.67 -16.68 20.05
CA LEU A 48 17.93 -15.46 20.40
C LEU A 48 17.35 -14.79 19.13
N LEU A 49 18.16 -14.63 18.08
CA LEU A 49 17.71 -14.05 16.81
C LEU A 49 16.62 -14.88 16.14
N CYS A 50 16.74 -16.21 16.17
CA CYS A 50 15.73 -17.14 15.65
C CYS A 50 14.40 -16.99 16.40
N GLY A 51 14.43 -16.85 17.74
CA GLY A 51 13.24 -16.59 18.55
C GLY A 51 12.55 -15.26 18.20
N ILE A 52 13.33 -14.17 18.03
CA ILE A 52 12.80 -12.87 17.58
C ILE A 52 12.17 -13.02 16.19
N PHE A 53 12.87 -13.70 15.26
CA PHE A 53 12.40 -13.90 13.90
C PHE A 53 11.11 -14.70 13.84
N PHE A 54 11.00 -15.76 14.63
CA PHE A 54 9.81 -16.59 14.72
C PHE A 54 8.58 -15.76 15.14
N ALA A 55 8.70 -14.95 16.19
CA ALA A 55 7.62 -14.06 16.60
C ALA A 55 7.26 -13.04 15.52
N VAL A 56 8.26 -12.41 14.89
CA VAL A 56 8.05 -11.46 13.77
C VAL A 56 7.35 -12.15 12.58
N ALA A 57 7.72 -13.39 12.25
CA ALA A 57 7.12 -14.19 11.19
C ALA A 57 5.63 -14.51 11.47
N ILE A 58 5.28 -14.82 12.73
CA ILE A 58 3.88 -14.93 13.16
C ILE A 58 3.15 -13.59 12.93
N GLY A 59 3.78 -12.46 13.32
CA GLY A 59 3.24 -11.13 13.07
C GLY A 59 2.95 -10.84 11.60
N MET A 60 3.78 -11.36 10.70
CA MET A 60 3.60 -11.21 9.25
C MET A 60 2.39 -11.98 8.69
N LEU A 61 1.84 -12.96 9.41
CA LEU A 61 0.62 -13.71 9.01
C LEU A 61 -0.63 -12.83 8.98
N PHE A 62 -0.66 -11.79 9.81
CA PHE A 62 -1.81 -10.88 9.93
C PHE A 62 -1.97 -9.93 8.74
N ASN A 63 -0.93 -9.77 7.90
CA ASN A 63 -0.99 -8.97 6.69
C ASN A 63 -1.09 -9.85 5.44
N GLU A 64 -2.08 -9.58 4.58
CA GLU A 64 -2.39 -10.41 3.40
C GLU A 64 -1.21 -10.55 2.46
N ASP A 65 -0.48 -9.44 2.24
CA ASP A 65 0.64 -9.47 1.31
C ASP A 65 1.81 -10.27 1.87
N SER A 66 2.05 -10.31 3.18
CA SER A 66 3.16 -11.05 3.79
C SER A 66 2.81 -12.44 4.29
N ARG A 67 1.54 -12.85 4.25
CA ARG A 67 1.06 -14.08 4.89
C ARG A 67 1.80 -15.34 4.46
N ILE A 68 2.06 -15.50 3.16
CA ILE A 68 2.78 -16.67 2.63
C ILE A 68 4.21 -16.72 3.18
N ASN A 69 4.89 -15.57 3.24
CA ASN A 69 6.25 -15.48 3.80
C ASN A 69 6.25 -15.75 5.29
N GLY A 70 5.29 -15.16 6.02
CA GLY A 70 5.13 -15.39 7.44
C GLY A 70 4.98 -16.88 7.73
N PHE A 71 4.19 -17.60 6.92
CA PHE A 71 4.03 -19.05 7.06
C PHE A 71 5.33 -19.82 6.83
N ILE A 72 6.03 -19.55 5.72
CA ILE A 72 7.31 -20.21 5.40
C ILE A 72 8.35 -19.94 6.49
N TYR A 73 8.52 -18.68 6.90
CA TYR A 73 9.48 -18.31 7.93
C TYR A 73 9.13 -18.90 9.29
N THR A 74 7.85 -18.94 9.67
CA THR A 74 7.41 -19.56 10.93
C THR A 74 7.82 -21.04 10.96
N ILE A 75 7.62 -21.79 9.87
CA ILE A 75 8.04 -23.20 9.78
C ILE A 75 9.56 -23.34 9.90
N VAL A 76 10.31 -22.54 9.14
CA VAL A 76 11.78 -22.61 9.15
C VAL A 76 12.33 -22.30 10.54
N PHE A 77 11.93 -21.19 11.15
CA PHE A 77 12.45 -20.75 12.44
C PHE A 77 11.86 -21.49 13.65
N ALA A 78 10.80 -22.28 13.48
CA ALA A 78 10.37 -23.27 14.46
C ALA A 78 11.23 -24.54 14.41
N ALA A 79 11.68 -24.93 13.21
CA ALA A 79 12.43 -26.17 13.01
C ALA A 79 13.93 -26.02 13.34
N VAL A 80 14.52 -24.84 13.11
CA VAL A 80 15.96 -24.58 13.35
C VAL A 80 16.43 -24.97 14.76
N PRO A 81 15.73 -24.55 15.85
CA PRO A 81 16.08 -24.97 17.22
C PRO A 81 16.13 -26.49 17.39
N TYR A 82 15.13 -27.19 16.87
CA TYR A 82 15.00 -28.65 16.97
C TYR A 82 16.12 -29.37 16.20
N PHE A 83 16.44 -28.91 14.99
CA PHE A 83 17.53 -29.46 14.20
C PHE A 83 18.89 -29.26 14.89
N TYR A 84 19.12 -28.08 15.46
CA TYR A 84 20.39 -27.79 16.13
C TYR A 84 20.61 -28.65 17.39
N VAL A 85 19.55 -28.85 18.20
CA VAL A 85 19.58 -29.72 19.38
C VAL A 85 19.84 -31.19 19.03
N MET A 86 19.31 -31.68 17.91
CA MET A 86 19.52 -33.07 17.48
C MET A 86 20.89 -33.31 16.83
N ILE A 87 21.53 -32.27 16.31
CA ILE A 87 22.80 -32.36 15.58
C ILE A 87 24.01 -32.10 16.50
N SER A 88 23.85 -31.34 17.58
CA SER A 88 24.95 -30.99 18.50
C SER A 88 24.83 -31.74 19.84
N PRO A 89 25.64 -32.80 20.07
CA PRO A 89 25.66 -33.53 21.35
C PRO A 89 26.11 -32.69 22.55
N TRP A 90 26.68 -31.51 22.28
CA TRP A 90 27.35 -30.63 23.26
C TRP A 90 26.52 -29.40 23.62
N ALA A 91 25.33 -29.24 23.03
CA ALA A 91 24.48 -28.08 23.23
C ALA A 91 23.78 -28.11 24.60
N ASN A 92 23.89 -27.02 25.36
CA ASN A 92 23.09 -26.84 26.57
C ASN A 92 21.63 -26.50 26.17
N ILE A 93 20.80 -27.54 26.05
CA ILE A 93 19.41 -27.44 25.59
C ILE A 93 18.60 -26.43 26.42
N SER A 94 18.78 -26.43 27.75
CA SER A 94 18.04 -25.54 28.64
C SER A 94 18.36 -24.07 28.38
N LEU A 95 19.64 -23.74 28.17
CA LEU A 95 20.07 -22.38 27.85
C LEU A 95 19.58 -21.93 26.48
N LEU A 96 19.62 -22.80 25.47
CA LEU A 96 19.14 -22.49 24.12
C LEU A 96 17.62 -22.26 24.09
N VAL A 97 16.84 -23.13 24.72
CA VAL A 97 15.37 -22.95 24.84
C VAL A 97 15.03 -21.67 25.57
N MET A 98 15.78 -21.31 26.63
CA MET A 98 15.58 -20.06 27.35
C MET A 98 15.85 -18.85 26.44
N MET A 99 16.95 -18.85 25.68
CA MET A 99 17.32 -17.75 24.79
C MET A 99 16.36 -17.60 23.62
N TYR A 100 15.90 -18.70 23.04
CA TYR A 100 14.83 -18.71 22.05
C TYR A 100 13.55 -18.08 22.61
N SER A 101 13.16 -18.47 23.83
CA SER A 101 11.96 -17.95 24.50
C SER A 101 12.05 -16.46 24.81
N ILE A 102 13.22 -15.97 25.26
CA ILE A 102 13.48 -14.53 25.44
C ILE A 102 13.34 -13.81 24.09
N GLY A 103 13.88 -14.40 23.02
CA GLY A 103 13.74 -13.90 21.66
C GLY A 103 12.28 -13.75 21.24
N ILE A 104 11.45 -14.78 21.50
CA ILE A 104 10.01 -14.74 21.22
C ILE A 104 9.34 -13.56 21.94
N ILE A 105 9.65 -13.35 23.23
CA ILE A 105 9.05 -12.26 24.02
C ILE A 105 9.43 -10.90 23.40
N LEU A 106 10.71 -10.69 23.08
CA LEU A 106 11.20 -9.46 22.46
C LEU A 106 10.54 -9.21 21.09
N GLY A 107 10.44 -10.25 20.25
CA GLY A 107 9.74 -10.17 18.97
C GLY A 107 8.24 -9.91 19.14
N GLY A 108 7.61 -10.49 20.17
CA GLY A 108 6.20 -10.30 20.50
C GLY A 108 5.85 -8.83 20.76
N VAL A 109 6.73 -8.08 21.45
CA VAL A 109 6.55 -6.63 21.67
C VAL A 109 6.50 -5.87 20.34
N ALA A 110 7.38 -6.22 19.39
CA ALA A 110 7.40 -5.60 18.07
C ALA A 110 6.11 -5.93 17.28
N VAL A 111 5.62 -7.17 17.35
CA VAL A 111 4.36 -7.59 16.72
C VAL A 111 3.18 -6.81 17.30
N VAL A 112 3.04 -6.75 18.62
CA VAL A 112 1.93 -6.03 19.28
C VAL A 112 1.93 -4.56 18.87
N LYS A 113 3.10 -3.90 18.90
CA LYS A 113 3.25 -2.51 18.46
C LYS A 113 2.82 -2.31 17.00
N SER A 114 3.25 -3.19 16.10
CA SER A 114 2.89 -3.09 14.68
C SER A 114 1.43 -3.38 14.38
N VAL A 115 0.80 -4.31 15.11
CA VAL A 115 -0.63 -4.61 14.97
C VAL A 115 -1.48 -3.44 15.47
N ILE A 116 -1.17 -2.90 16.67
CA ILE A 116 -1.91 -1.77 17.26
C ILE A 116 -1.74 -0.49 16.42
N THR A 117 -0.59 -0.30 15.78
CA THR A 117 -0.36 0.88 14.92
C THR A 117 -0.67 0.65 13.45
N ASN A 118 -1.07 -0.58 13.07
CA ASN A 118 -1.31 -1.01 11.69
C ASN A 118 -0.11 -0.72 10.74
N ARG A 119 1.11 -0.91 11.25
CA ARG A 119 2.40 -0.64 10.59
C ARG A 119 3.19 -1.92 10.32
N TYR A 120 2.74 -2.70 9.34
CA TYR A 120 3.41 -3.94 8.92
C TYR A 120 4.67 -3.67 8.08
N ASP A 121 4.85 -2.45 7.57
CA ASP A 121 6.12 -1.96 7.03
C ASP A 121 7.25 -2.05 8.07
N PHE A 122 6.95 -1.75 9.33
CA PHE A 122 7.91 -1.83 10.42
C PHE A 122 8.29 -3.29 10.74
N LEU A 123 7.33 -4.23 10.72
CA LEU A 123 7.62 -5.66 10.87
C LEU A 123 8.50 -6.18 9.74
N ALA A 124 8.22 -5.79 8.50
CA ALA A 124 9.04 -6.17 7.36
C ALA A 124 10.46 -5.56 7.44
N LEU A 125 10.60 -4.34 7.96
CA LEU A 125 11.91 -3.73 8.22
C LEU A 125 12.69 -4.54 9.27
N ILE A 126 12.05 -4.92 10.38
CA ILE A 126 12.68 -5.76 11.41
C ILE A 126 13.09 -7.11 10.81
N ALA A 127 12.20 -7.78 10.07
CA ALA A 127 12.51 -9.04 9.41
C ALA A 127 13.72 -8.90 8.47
N LYS A 128 13.79 -7.83 7.67
CA LYS A 128 14.93 -7.52 6.82
C LYS A 128 16.23 -7.34 7.60
N ILE A 129 16.20 -6.57 8.69
CA ILE A 129 17.37 -6.38 9.57
C ILE A 129 17.84 -7.72 10.14
N LEU A 130 16.91 -8.53 10.67
CA LEU A 130 17.23 -9.84 11.21
C LEU A 130 17.80 -10.79 10.15
N LEU A 131 17.23 -10.79 8.94
CA LEU A 131 17.78 -11.54 7.79
C LEU A 131 19.20 -11.06 7.48
N THR A 132 19.44 -9.76 7.39
CA THR A 132 20.79 -9.21 7.13
C THR A 132 21.78 -9.68 8.20
N VAL A 133 21.43 -9.57 9.49
CA VAL A 133 22.31 -10.02 10.58
C VAL A 133 22.57 -11.53 10.51
N LEU A 134 21.52 -12.34 10.27
CA LEU A 134 21.64 -13.79 10.16
C LEU A 134 22.54 -14.20 8.98
N PHE A 135 22.32 -13.63 7.78
CA PHE A 135 23.12 -13.94 6.60
C PHE A 135 24.56 -13.44 6.72
N LEU A 136 24.80 -12.27 7.34
CA LEU A 136 26.16 -11.81 7.65
C LEU A 136 26.87 -12.77 8.61
N THR A 137 26.15 -13.30 9.60
CA THR A 137 26.68 -14.27 10.55
C THR A 137 27.05 -15.59 9.83
N ILE A 138 26.18 -16.09 8.95
CA ILE A 138 26.43 -17.29 8.14
C ILE A 138 27.65 -17.08 7.23
N ILE A 139 27.70 -15.95 6.50
CA ILE A 139 28.83 -15.65 5.59
C ILE A 139 30.13 -15.49 6.39
N GLY A 140 30.10 -14.79 7.52
CA GLY A 140 31.26 -14.64 8.40
C GLY A 140 31.78 -15.97 8.91
N PHE A 141 30.87 -16.88 9.31
CA PHE A 141 31.23 -18.23 9.72
C PHE A 141 31.84 -19.04 8.56
N LEU A 142 31.24 -19.01 7.37
CA LEU A 142 31.78 -19.70 6.20
C LEU A 142 33.17 -19.17 5.78
N LEU A 143 33.40 -17.87 5.88
CA LEU A 143 34.71 -17.24 5.62
C LEU A 143 35.75 -17.68 6.64
N TYR A 144 35.37 -17.75 7.92
CA TYR A 144 36.24 -18.22 9.00
C TYR A 144 36.66 -19.68 8.78
N GLU A 145 35.70 -20.58 8.53
CA GLU A 145 35.98 -22.00 8.22
C GLU A 145 36.81 -22.16 6.95
N MET A 146 36.53 -21.38 5.90
CA MET A 146 37.35 -21.36 4.69
C MET A 146 38.79 -20.98 5.00
N SER A 147 39.02 -20.00 5.89
CA SER A 147 40.37 -19.59 6.27
C SER A 147 41.12 -20.69 7.03
N LEU A 148 40.46 -21.36 7.98
CA LEU A 148 41.04 -22.49 8.71
C LEU A 148 41.38 -23.66 7.78
N ALA A 149 40.43 -24.04 6.92
CA ALA A 149 40.62 -25.14 5.98
C ALA A 149 41.75 -24.90 4.98
N VAL A 150 42.03 -23.64 4.62
CA VAL A 150 43.17 -23.27 3.76
C VAL A 150 44.50 -23.32 4.51
N MET A 151 44.52 -22.99 5.81
CA MET A 151 45.73 -23.01 6.62
C MET A 151 46.18 -24.43 6.99
N ASP A 152 45.24 -25.37 7.14
CA ASP A 152 45.51 -26.74 7.62
C ASP A 152 45.61 -27.81 6.50
N ALA A 153 45.44 -27.44 5.22
CA ALA A 153 45.32 -28.41 4.12
C ALA A 153 46.55 -28.48 3.19
N THR A 154 46.76 -29.67 2.60
CA THR A 154 47.61 -29.84 1.40
C THR A 154 46.95 -29.20 0.17
N ASP A 155 47.74 -28.79 -0.84
CA ASP A 155 47.27 -27.99 -1.99
C ASP A 155 45.96 -28.50 -2.66
N ALA A 156 45.79 -29.83 -2.76
CA ALA A 156 44.58 -30.43 -3.35
C ALA A 156 43.33 -30.33 -2.44
N TYR A 157 43.49 -30.47 -1.13
CA TYR A 157 42.39 -30.33 -0.15
C TYR A 157 42.02 -28.87 0.10
N ALA A 158 43.00 -27.96 -0.02
CA ALA A 158 42.77 -26.51 0.04
C ALA A 158 41.87 -26.05 -1.11
N ALA A 159 42.16 -26.48 -2.35
CA ALA A 159 41.36 -26.13 -3.53
C ALA A 159 39.90 -26.64 -3.43
N GLN A 160 39.69 -27.86 -2.93
CA GLN A 160 38.35 -28.42 -2.73
C GLN A 160 37.56 -27.67 -1.64
N SER A 161 38.24 -27.29 -0.55
CA SER A 161 37.64 -26.52 0.55
C SER A 161 37.26 -25.10 0.12
N ILE A 162 38.14 -24.41 -0.62
CA ILE A 162 37.86 -23.08 -1.19
C ILE A 162 36.64 -23.13 -2.11
N PHE A 163 36.58 -24.11 -3.02
CA PHE A 163 35.42 -24.27 -3.90
C PHE A 163 34.13 -24.49 -3.11
N PHE A 164 34.19 -25.34 -2.09
CA PHE A 164 33.03 -25.70 -1.28
C PHE A 164 32.49 -24.54 -0.43
N PHE A 165 33.33 -23.87 0.36
CA PHE A 165 32.92 -22.72 1.16
C PHE A 165 32.58 -21.51 0.28
N GLY A 166 33.34 -21.29 -0.80
CA GLY A 166 33.05 -20.24 -1.79
C GLY A 166 31.69 -20.40 -2.45
N ALA A 167 31.31 -21.63 -2.84
CA ALA A 167 29.97 -21.93 -3.35
C ALA A 167 28.88 -21.67 -2.30
N GLY A 168 29.13 -22.03 -1.04
CA GLY A 168 28.22 -21.74 0.07
C GLY A 168 27.98 -20.24 0.29
N ILE A 169 29.04 -19.42 0.20
CA ILE A 169 28.95 -17.96 0.30
C ILE A 169 28.12 -17.39 -0.85
N ILE A 170 28.39 -17.79 -2.09
CA ILE A 170 27.62 -17.34 -3.27
C ILE A 170 26.14 -17.70 -3.11
N LEU A 171 25.85 -18.93 -2.66
CA LEU A 171 24.48 -19.38 -2.43
C LEU A 171 23.79 -18.57 -1.32
N ALA A 172 24.48 -18.29 -0.23
CA ALA A 172 23.98 -17.45 0.86
C ALA A 172 23.65 -16.03 0.39
N VAL A 173 24.48 -15.45 -0.48
CA VAL A 173 24.23 -14.13 -1.09
C VAL A 173 22.99 -14.14 -1.99
N ILE A 174 22.83 -15.17 -2.83
CA ILE A 174 21.66 -15.32 -3.70
C ILE A 174 20.38 -15.45 -2.86
N LEU A 175 20.41 -16.28 -1.82
CA LEU A 175 19.28 -16.44 -0.90
C LEU A 175 18.95 -15.17 -0.14
N TYR A 176 19.96 -14.47 0.36
CA TYR A 176 19.78 -13.17 1.00
C TYR A 176 19.07 -12.22 0.05
N TRP A 177 19.53 -12.11 -1.20
CA TRP A 177 18.92 -11.25 -2.21
C TRP A 177 17.45 -11.60 -2.46
N ILE A 178 17.12 -12.89 -2.60
CA ILE A 178 15.74 -13.36 -2.79
C ILE A 178 14.88 -13.09 -1.56
N ALA A 179 15.37 -13.40 -0.36
CA ALA A 179 14.64 -13.20 0.90
C ALA A 179 14.33 -11.70 1.12
N MET A 180 15.25 -10.81 0.77
CA MET A 180 15.05 -9.36 0.85
C MET A 180 14.01 -8.85 -0.14
N LYS A 181 13.92 -9.45 -1.34
CA LYS A 181 12.90 -9.12 -2.35
C LYS A 181 11.52 -9.65 -1.99
N ILE A 182 11.46 -10.83 -1.40
CA ILE A 182 10.21 -11.48 -1.02
C ILE A 182 9.60 -10.85 0.24
N THR A 183 10.43 -10.39 1.18
CA THR A 183 9.99 -9.74 2.44
C THR A 183 9.42 -8.35 2.17
N VAL A 184 8.09 -8.26 2.16
CA VAL A 184 7.33 -7.04 1.88
C VAL A 184 6.36 -6.74 3.03
N GLY A 185 6.34 -5.49 3.48
CA GLY A 185 5.36 -4.96 4.42
C GLY A 185 4.74 -3.68 3.87
N VAL A 186 3.45 -3.49 4.15
CA VAL A 186 2.68 -2.32 3.70
C VAL A 186 2.24 -1.53 4.94
N ARG A 187 2.37 -0.21 4.89
CA ARG A 187 1.78 0.67 5.91
C ARG A 187 0.29 0.82 5.63
N ALA A 188 -0.54 0.04 6.33
CA ALA A 188 -1.99 0.01 6.09
C ALA A 188 -2.76 1.12 6.82
N SER A 189 -2.10 1.85 7.72
CA SER A 189 -2.72 2.89 8.55
C SER A 189 -3.19 4.12 7.79
N GLU A 190 -2.56 4.48 6.65
CA GLU A 190 -2.81 5.72 5.93
C GLU A 190 -3.07 5.42 4.45
N ILE A 191 -4.27 5.77 4.00
CA ILE A 191 -4.76 5.57 2.64
C ILE A 191 -5.00 6.92 2.00
N PHE A 192 -4.34 7.18 0.88
CA PHE A 192 -4.53 8.41 0.11
C PHE A 192 -5.39 8.13 -1.13
N VAL A 193 -6.42 8.95 -1.33
CA VAL A 193 -7.28 8.88 -2.52
C VAL A 193 -6.91 10.02 -3.46
N PHE A 194 -6.56 9.68 -4.69
CA PHE A 194 -6.04 10.58 -5.70
C PHE A 194 -6.87 10.47 -6.98
N GLY A 195 -7.23 11.61 -7.57
CA GLY A 195 -8.13 11.61 -8.73
C GLY A 195 -8.16 12.92 -9.51
N PRO A 196 -8.23 12.87 -10.85
CA PRO A 196 -8.33 14.04 -11.72
C PRO A 196 -9.68 14.76 -11.55
N ARG A 197 -9.88 15.83 -12.32
CA ARG A 197 -11.17 16.53 -12.38
C ARG A 197 -12.29 15.56 -12.78
N SER A 198 -13.46 15.72 -12.15
CA SER A 198 -14.67 14.93 -12.39
C SER A 198 -14.61 13.44 -12.02
N SER A 199 -13.50 12.95 -11.46
CA SER A 199 -13.36 11.57 -10.98
C SER A 199 -14.24 11.19 -9.77
N GLY A 200 -15.17 12.06 -9.36
CA GLY A 200 -16.09 11.78 -8.27
C GLY A 200 -15.46 11.76 -6.87
N LYS A 201 -14.35 12.45 -6.63
CA LYS A 201 -13.67 12.51 -5.31
C LYS A 201 -14.63 12.79 -4.16
N THR A 202 -15.40 13.86 -4.25
CA THR A 202 -16.35 14.31 -3.20
C THR A 202 -17.42 13.25 -2.95
N TYR A 203 -18.05 12.73 -4.00
CA TYR A 203 -19.02 11.63 -3.90
C TYR A 203 -18.40 10.36 -3.32
N PHE A 204 -17.16 10.02 -3.70
CA PHE A 204 -16.44 8.88 -3.17
C PHE A 204 -16.22 9.00 -1.66
N VAL A 205 -15.89 10.20 -1.16
CA VAL A 205 -15.79 10.46 0.28
C VAL A 205 -17.13 10.23 0.97
N LEU A 206 -18.23 10.73 0.41
CA LEU A 206 -19.57 10.53 0.97
C LEU A 206 -19.98 9.05 1.00
N GLY A 207 -19.71 8.30 -0.09
CA GLY A 207 -19.97 6.86 -0.13
C GLY A 207 -19.16 6.09 0.92
N LEU A 208 -17.89 6.46 1.12
CA LEU A 208 -17.05 5.87 2.14
C LEU A 208 -17.52 6.22 3.55
N TRP A 209 -17.90 7.48 3.77
CA TRP A 209 -18.45 7.98 5.03
C TRP A 209 -19.75 7.27 5.41
N LYS A 210 -20.69 7.14 4.46
CA LYS A 210 -21.95 6.42 4.65
C LYS A 210 -21.70 4.95 4.99
N TYR A 211 -20.85 4.28 4.21
CA TYR A 211 -20.51 2.88 4.46
C TYR A 211 -19.88 2.67 5.85
N ILE A 212 -18.95 3.54 6.27
CA ILE A 212 -18.32 3.45 7.60
C ILE A 212 -19.37 3.68 8.70
N SER A 213 -20.22 4.69 8.55
CA SER A 213 -21.24 5.05 9.53
C SER A 213 -22.26 3.92 9.72
N ASP A 214 -22.70 3.29 8.63
CA ASP A 214 -23.70 2.20 8.67
C ASP A 214 -23.14 0.89 9.26
N ASN A 215 -21.85 0.62 9.05
CA ASN A 215 -21.27 -0.71 9.34
C ASN A 215 -20.42 -0.73 10.63
N TYR A 216 -20.14 0.41 11.26
CA TYR A 216 -19.24 0.48 12.41
C TYR A 216 -19.77 1.40 13.52
N ASN A 217 -20.62 0.90 14.40
CA ASN A 217 -21.25 1.70 15.48
C ASN A 217 -20.30 2.21 16.59
N ARG A 218 -19.03 1.75 16.66
CA ARG A 218 -18.07 2.16 17.72
C ARG A 218 -16.70 2.48 17.14
N GLY A 219 -16.12 3.61 17.60
CA GLY A 219 -14.71 3.95 17.33
C GLY A 219 -14.43 4.50 15.93
N HIS A 220 -15.43 5.07 15.26
CA HIS A 220 -15.22 5.89 14.07
C HIS A 220 -15.24 7.38 14.44
N THR A 221 -14.39 8.17 13.80
CA THR A 221 -14.40 9.64 13.91
C THR A 221 -14.19 10.21 12.52
N ASN A 222 -14.95 11.25 12.20
CA ASN A 222 -14.85 11.94 10.93
C ASN A 222 -14.40 13.36 11.23
N ASP A 223 -13.19 13.68 10.84
CA ASP A 223 -12.64 15.03 10.94
C ASP A 223 -12.52 15.61 9.52
N GLY A 224 -12.92 16.86 9.32
CA GLY A 224 -12.76 17.58 8.06
C GLY A 224 -12.18 18.96 8.32
N VAL A 225 -11.18 19.36 7.54
CA VAL A 225 -10.61 20.72 7.62
C VAL A 225 -10.63 21.33 6.23
N VAL A 226 -11.43 22.37 6.08
CA VAL A 226 -11.58 23.14 4.85
C VAL A 226 -10.65 24.33 4.88
N LEU A 227 -9.85 24.48 3.82
CA LEU A 227 -9.08 25.67 3.50
C LEU A 227 -9.68 26.36 2.27
N THR A 228 -9.71 27.68 2.33
CA THR A 228 -10.22 28.57 1.30
C THR A 228 -9.32 29.79 1.23
N GLY A 229 -9.00 30.22 0.01
CA GLY A 229 -8.35 31.51 -0.25
C GLY A 229 -9.33 32.66 -0.50
N ASP A 230 -10.63 32.41 -0.42
CA ASP A 230 -11.67 33.45 -0.54
C ASP A 230 -12.12 33.89 0.86
N PRO A 231 -11.97 35.19 1.22
CA PRO A 231 -12.35 35.69 2.54
C PRO A 231 -13.86 35.71 2.79
N ASN A 232 -14.69 35.57 1.75
CA ASN A 232 -16.16 35.55 1.87
C ASN A 232 -16.75 34.14 1.90
N ASP A 233 -15.92 33.12 1.77
CA ASP A 233 -16.34 31.73 1.73
C ASP A 233 -15.59 30.95 2.81
N ASP A 234 -16.27 30.64 3.91
CA ASP A 234 -15.72 29.83 5.01
C ASP A 234 -15.50 28.35 4.64
N GLY A 235 -15.96 27.96 3.43
CA GLY A 235 -15.91 26.60 2.91
C GLY A 235 -16.90 25.66 3.60
N ASP A 236 -17.95 26.22 4.21
CA ASP A 236 -18.94 25.47 4.98
C ASP A 236 -19.70 24.46 4.12
N ASP A 237 -19.96 24.78 2.85
CA ASP A 237 -20.62 23.87 1.90
C ASP A 237 -19.83 22.58 1.66
N LEU A 238 -18.52 22.59 1.89
CA LEU A 238 -17.64 21.43 1.73
C LEU A 238 -17.54 20.57 3.01
N LYS A 239 -18.23 20.93 4.09
CA LYS A 239 -18.33 20.05 5.27
C LYS A 239 -19.17 18.82 4.92
N LEU A 240 -18.78 17.63 5.42
CA LEU A 240 -19.46 16.37 5.11
C LEU A 240 -20.97 16.39 5.40
N SER A 241 -21.39 17.04 6.48
CA SER A 241 -22.81 17.19 6.83
C SER A 241 -23.58 18.00 5.79
N ASN A 242 -22.97 19.06 5.26
CA ASN A 242 -23.59 19.97 4.31
C ASN A 242 -23.59 19.36 2.91
N LEU A 243 -22.50 18.70 2.52
CA LEU A 243 -22.45 17.88 1.31
C LEU A 243 -23.55 16.80 1.33
N TYR A 244 -23.74 16.12 2.47
CA TYR A 244 -24.81 15.13 2.60
C TYR A 244 -26.21 15.76 2.49
N SER A 245 -26.46 16.92 3.11
CA SER A 245 -27.74 17.61 2.97
C SER A 245 -28.02 18.04 1.53
N ILE A 246 -27.00 18.48 0.77
CA ILE A 246 -27.14 18.85 -0.65
C ILE A 246 -27.56 17.63 -1.49
N VAL A 247 -27.03 16.44 -1.19
CA VAL A 247 -27.44 15.19 -1.87
C VAL A 247 -28.89 14.85 -1.54
N LEU A 248 -29.31 14.97 -0.27
CA LEU A 248 -30.71 14.73 0.12
C LEU A 248 -31.68 15.72 -0.53
N ASP A 249 -31.22 16.95 -0.79
CA ASP A 249 -31.95 17.97 -1.55
C ASP A 249 -32.03 17.66 -3.06
N GLY A 250 -31.39 16.58 -3.54
CA GLY A 250 -31.33 16.21 -4.96
C GLY A 250 -30.53 17.20 -5.81
N LYS A 251 -29.59 17.94 -5.20
CA LYS A 251 -28.77 18.95 -5.89
C LYS A 251 -27.39 18.40 -6.23
N ILE A 252 -26.81 18.90 -7.33
CA ILE A 252 -25.43 18.59 -7.71
C ILE A 252 -24.48 19.19 -6.66
N LEU A 253 -23.54 18.38 -6.18
CA LEU A 253 -22.52 18.85 -5.25
C LEU A 253 -21.67 20.00 -5.85
N PRO A 254 -21.31 21.00 -5.03
CA PRO A 254 -20.46 22.09 -5.48
C PRO A 254 -19.09 21.57 -5.90
N ARG A 255 -18.51 22.20 -6.92
CA ARG A 255 -17.18 21.87 -7.40
C ARG A 255 -16.13 22.53 -6.53
N THR A 256 -15.10 21.78 -6.14
CA THR A 256 -13.92 22.32 -5.45
C THR A 256 -13.15 23.28 -6.37
N TYR A 257 -13.11 24.57 -6.01
CA TYR A 257 -12.42 25.61 -6.77
C TYR A 257 -10.91 25.61 -6.53
N ARG A 258 -10.15 26.31 -7.38
CA ARG A 258 -8.66 26.37 -7.31
C ARG A 258 -8.14 26.90 -5.96
N TYR A 259 -8.87 27.81 -5.33
CA TYR A 259 -8.50 28.39 -4.05
C TYR A 259 -9.00 27.56 -2.85
N GLN A 260 -9.68 26.43 -3.09
CA GLN A 260 -10.22 25.58 -2.04
C GLN A 260 -9.49 24.24 -1.96
N MET A 261 -9.38 23.72 -0.74
CA MET A 261 -8.97 22.36 -0.47
C MET A 261 -9.63 21.87 0.81
N VAL A 262 -10.04 20.60 0.81
CA VAL A 262 -10.51 19.95 2.03
C VAL A 262 -9.70 18.70 2.28
N ILE A 263 -9.27 18.51 3.52
CA ILE A 263 -8.76 17.22 3.99
C ILE A 263 -9.80 16.57 4.89
N TYR A 264 -10.25 15.39 4.48
CA TYR A 264 -11.14 14.53 5.27
C TYR A 264 -10.31 13.39 5.86
N GLU A 265 -10.43 13.19 7.17
CA GLU A 265 -9.90 12.02 7.87
C GLU A 265 -11.05 11.20 8.43
N LEU A 266 -11.31 10.05 7.78
CA LEU A 266 -12.26 9.06 8.28
C LEU A 266 -11.46 7.99 9.02
N LYS A 267 -11.60 7.95 10.34
CA LYS A 267 -10.94 6.96 11.19
C LYS A 267 -11.94 5.86 11.53
N GLY A 268 -11.48 4.62 11.52
CA GLY A 268 -12.25 3.47 12.00
C GLY A 268 -11.34 2.44 12.65
N LYS A 269 -11.93 1.40 13.25
CA LYS A 269 -11.19 0.28 13.85
C LYS A 269 -11.55 -1.04 13.18
N LYS A 270 -10.55 -1.73 12.62
CA LYS A 270 -10.63 -3.13 12.18
C LYS A 270 -10.67 -4.04 13.42
N PHE A 271 -11.64 -4.95 13.45
CA PHE A 271 -11.93 -5.85 14.58
C PHE A 271 -12.06 -5.13 15.94
N GLY A 272 -12.43 -3.84 15.95
CA GLY A 272 -12.57 -3.04 17.17
C GLY A 272 -11.25 -2.54 17.80
N LEU A 273 -10.08 -2.96 17.29
CA LEU A 273 -8.78 -2.65 17.90
C LEU A 273 -7.77 -2.00 16.95
N ILE A 274 -7.71 -2.42 15.68
CA ILE A 274 -6.66 -2.01 14.75
C ILE A 274 -7.10 -0.73 14.01
N PRO A 275 -6.40 0.41 14.17
CA PRO A 275 -6.83 1.67 13.56
C PRO A 275 -6.61 1.65 12.03
N VAL A 276 -7.60 2.15 11.30
CA VAL A 276 -7.54 2.45 9.87
C VAL A 276 -7.91 3.91 9.68
N LYS A 277 -7.04 4.67 9.03
CA LYS A 277 -7.28 6.09 8.73
C LYS A 277 -7.28 6.29 7.21
N TRP A 278 -8.41 6.76 6.72
CA TRP A 278 -8.61 7.16 5.34
C TRP A 278 -8.42 8.66 5.27
N THR A 279 -7.43 9.10 4.49
CA THR A 279 -7.22 10.52 4.23
C THR A 279 -7.60 10.81 2.79
N VAL A 280 -8.63 11.61 2.61
CA VAL A 280 -9.03 12.08 1.29
C VAL A 280 -8.78 13.58 1.21
N VAL A 281 -7.99 13.98 0.23
CA VAL A 281 -7.80 15.39 -0.08
C VAL A 281 -8.69 15.70 -1.27
N ASP A 282 -9.67 16.56 -1.06
CA ASP A 282 -10.46 17.14 -2.13
C ASP A 282 -9.84 18.48 -2.55
N TYR A 283 -9.58 18.59 -3.84
CA TYR A 283 -8.82 19.67 -4.44
C TYR A 283 -9.29 19.87 -5.89
N ALA A 284 -9.09 21.07 -6.41
CA ALA A 284 -9.34 21.36 -7.81
C ALA A 284 -8.48 20.46 -8.71
N GLY A 285 -9.13 19.74 -9.63
CA GLY A 285 -8.47 18.73 -10.46
C GLY A 285 -7.38 19.27 -11.41
N GLU A 286 -7.12 20.58 -11.45
CA GLU A 286 -6.04 21.19 -12.22
C GLU A 286 -4.67 20.99 -11.56
N TYR A 287 -4.61 20.90 -10.22
CA TYR A 287 -3.38 20.58 -9.50
C TYR A 287 -2.92 19.13 -9.69
N TYR A 288 -3.77 18.30 -10.31
CA TYR A 288 -3.46 16.92 -10.68
C TYR A 288 -2.21 16.82 -11.56
N ASP A 289 -2.13 17.62 -12.64
CA ASP A 289 -1.02 17.58 -13.62
C ASP A 289 0.28 18.18 -13.03
N GLU A 290 0.15 18.96 -11.94
CA GLU A 290 1.24 19.67 -11.27
C GLU A 290 1.89 18.88 -10.13
N LEU A 291 1.38 17.69 -9.79
CA LEU A 291 1.87 16.90 -8.66
C LEU A 291 3.19 16.16 -9.00
N ASN A 292 4.32 16.79 -8.70
CA ASN A 292 5.68 16.26 -8.90
C ASN A 292 6.67 16.74 -7.82
N ASP A 293 7.84 16.10 -7.72
CA ASP A 293 8.85 16.41 -6.68
C ASP A 293 9.42 17.83 -6.78
N ILE A 294 9.55 18.35 -8.00
CA ILE A 294 10.09 19.71 -8.24
C ILE A 294 9.13 20.74 -7.67
N ASN A 295 7.84 20.63 -8.02
CA ASN A 295 6.80 21.51 -7.50
C ASN A 295 6.61 21.34 -6.00
N PHE A 296 6.74 20.12 -5.48
CA PHE A 296 6.72 19.89 -4.03
C PHE A 296 7.86 20.62 -3.31
N LYS A 297 9.10 20.51 -3.78
CA LYS A 297 10.24 21.22 -3.16
C LYS A 297 10.09 22.74 -3.24
N ARG A 298 9.58 23.26 -4.35
CA ARG A 298 9.28 24.69 -4.52
C ARG A 298 8.21 25.14 -3.51
N ALA A 299 7.12 24.39 -3.41
CA ALA A 299 6.07 24.65 -2.44
C ALA A 299 6.60 24.65 -1.00
N ILE A 300 7.42 23.67 -0.62
CA ILE A 300 8.05 23.63 0.71
C ILE A 300 8.91 24.87 0.96
N SER A 301 9.70 25.31 -0.02
CA SER A 301 10.54 26.51 0.12
C SER A 301 9.70 27.77 0.30
N LEU A 302 8.62 27.92 -0.47
CA LEU A 302 7.72 29.07 -0.37
C LEU A 302 7.01 29.09 0.98
N LEU A 303 6.42 27.95 1.38
CA LEU A 303 5.74 27.81 2.67
C LEU A 303 6.69 28.04 3.85
N SER A 304 7.92 27.52 3.77
CA SER A 304 8.96 27.72 4.78
C SER A 304 9.30 29.20 4.96
N ALA A 305 9.54 29.92 3.86
CA ALA A 305 9.82 31.35 3.89
C ALA A 305 8.63 32.16 4.41
N ALA A 306 7.43 31.87 3.91
CA ALA A 306 6.21 32.59 4.28
C ALA A 306 5.83 32.37 5.75
N MET A 307 5.95 31.14 6.28
CA MET A 307 5.59 30.83 7.68
C MET A 307 6.74 31.03 8.67
N ASN A 308 7.96 31.29 8.18
CA ASN A 308 9.18 31.35 8.98
C ASN A 308 9.45 30.04 9.78
N ILE A 309 9.24 28.90 9.13
CA ILE A 309 9.44 27.56 9.70
C ILE A 309 10.50 26.83 8.88
N SER A 310 11.31 25.98 9.50
CA SER A 310 12.36 25.25 8.78
C SER A 310 11.77 24.38 7.62
N PRO A 311 12.43 24.30 6.45
CA PRO A 311 11.95 23.47 5.34
C PRO A 311 11.76 22.00 5.70
N ALA A 312 12.59 21.49 6.62
CA ALA A 312 12.51 20.11 7.10
C ALA A 312 11.23 19.86 7.91
N GLU A 313 10.83 20.82 8.74
CA GLU A 313 9.61 20.73 9.54
C GLU A 313 8.35 20.86 8.67
N VAL A 314 8.34 21.81 7.73
CA VAL A 314 7.26 21.91 6.73
C VAL A 314 7.13 20.58 5.97
N ARG A 315 8.25 20.01 5.48
CA ARG A 315 8.24 18.71 4.78
C ARG A 315 7.73 17.57 5.66
N LYS A 316 8.11 17.54 6.94
CA LYS A 316 7.68 16.52 7.90
C LYS A 316 6.18 16.61 8.18
N ASN A 317 5.63 17.80 8.26
CA ASN A 317 4.23 18.02 8.63
C ASN A 317 3.29 18.07 7.41
N ALA A 318 3.80 18.41 6.22
CA ALA A 318 3.05 18.45 4.97
C ALA A 318 2.20 17.19 4.74
N GLY A 319 0.94 17.38 4.37
CA GLY A 319 -0.01 16.28 4.19
C GLY A 319 -0.55 15.68 5.49
N THR A 320 -0.58 16.43 6.59
CA THR A 320 -1.33 16.03 7.80
C THR A 320 -2.47 17.01 8.02
N MET A 321 -3.57 16.54 8.59
CA MET A 321 -4.67 17.43 8.97
C MET A 321 -4.23 18.49 9.97
N ASP A 322 -3.31 18.17 10.89
CA ASP A 322 -2.77 19.15 11.85
C ASP A 322 -2.00 20.28 11.16
N PHE A 323 -1.25 19.98 10.10
CA PHE A 323 -0.58 21.00 9.29
C PHE A 323 -1.59 21.92 8.58
N VAL A 324 -2.65 21.35 8.03
CA VAL A 324 -3.74 22.12 7.39
C VAL A 324 -4.46 22.99 8.42
N ARG A 325 -4.75 22.47 9.62
CA ARG A 325 -5.31 23.25 10.74
C ARG A 325 -4.37 24.36 11.18
N PHE A 326 -3.09 24.08 11.30
CA PHE A 326 -2.07 25.07 11.67
C PHE A 326 -2.08 26.25 10.69
N ILE A 327 -2.16 25.99 9.39
CA ILE A 327 -2.28 27.03 8.37
C ILE A 327 -3.61 27.78 8.53
N LYS A 328 -4.73 27.06 8.67
CA LYS A 328 -6.06 27.67 8.83
C LYS A 328 -6.13 28.63 10.03
N PHE A 329 -5.51 28.29 11.15
CA PHE A 329 -5.65 29.08 12.37
C PHE A 329 -4.57 30.15 12.53
N ASN A 330 -3.35 29.93 12.02
CA ASN A 330 -2.22 30.85 12.26
C ASN A 330 -1.78 31.64 11.02
N HIS A 331 -2.23 31.24 9.82
CA HIS A 331 -1.80 31.82 8.55
C HIS A 331 -2.96 31.96 7.54
N ALA A 332 -4.20 32.14 8.01
CA ALA A 332 -5.37 32.34 7.16
C ALA A 332 -5.23 33.57 6.26
N ASP A 333 -4.61 34.64 6.78
CA ASP A 333 -4.31 35.88 6.06
C ASP A 333 -3.49 35.64 4.78
N LYS A 334 -2.62 34.62 4.79
CA LYS A 334 -1.75 34.27 3.67
C LYS A 334 -2.45 33.44 2.60
N LEU A 335 -3.62 32.85 2.90
CA LEU A 335 -4.38 32.06 1.91
C LEU A 335 -4.98 32.93 0.80
N LEU A 336 -5.07 34.25 1.02
CA LEU A 336 -5.45 35.21 -0.01
C LEU A 336 -4.43 35.27 -1.17
N ASP A 337 -3.17 34.91 -0.93
CA ASP A 337 -2.15 34.79 -1.96
C ASP A 337 -2.35 33.47 -2.74
N PRO A 338 -2.65 33.52 -4.05
CA PRO A 338 -2.86 32.33 -4.86
C PRO A 338 -1.63 31.40 -4.90
N GLU A 339 -0.41 31.93 -4.86
CA GLU A 339 0.82 31.13 -4.88
C GLU A 339 1.05 30.41 -3.54
N PHE A 340 0.74 31.08 -2.43
CA PHE A 340 0.75 30.45 -1.11
C PHE A 340 -0.29 29.33 -1.04
N THR A 341 -1.55 29.59 -1.41
CA THR A 341 -2.62 28.59 -1.41
C THR A 341 -2.31 27.41 -2.32
N LYS A 342 -1.85 27.66 -3.54
CA LYS A 342 -1.35 26.62 -4.44
C LYS A 342 -0.25 25.77 -3.80
N SER A 343 0.71 26.41 -3.13
CA SER A 343 1.81 25.72 -2.45
C SER A 343 1.31 24.85 -1.29
N VAL A 344 0.32 25.32 -0.53
CA VAL A 344 -0.33 24.53 0.52
C VAL A 344 -0.99 23.29 -0.06
N ILE A 345 -1.71 23.42 -1.17
CA ILE A 345 -2.41 22.31 -1.83
C ILE A 345 -1.40 21.27 -2.34
N ILE A 346 -0.39 21.70 -3.10
CA ILE A 346 0.65 20.79 -3.64
C ILE A 346 1.42 20.11 -2.51
N ALA A 347 1.82 20.86 -1.47
CA ALA A 347 2.52 20.29 -0.32
C ALA A 347 1.65 19.27 0.43
N THR A 348 0.35 19.55 0.58
CA THR A 348 -0.59 18.66 1.26
C THR A 348 -0.85 17.39 0.46
N MET A 349 -1.07 17.49 -0.85
CA MET A 349 -1.29 16.34 -1.72
C MET A 349 -0.05 15.45 -1.80
N TYR A 350 1.12 16.04 -2.12
CA TYR A 350 2.36 15.27 -2.29
C TYR A 350 2.85 14.72 -0.94
N GLY A 351 2.72 15.49 0.15
CA GLY A 351 3.03 15.05 1.50
C GLY A 351 2.18 13.86 1.95
N ASN A 352 0.86 13.89 1.68
CA ASN A 352 -0.03 12.75 1.94
C ASN A 352 0.38 11.53 1.11
N PHE A 353 0.61 11.74 -0.18
CA PHE A 353 1.03 10.67 -1.08
C PHE A 353 2.35 10.02 -0.64
N LEU A 354 3.33 10.79 -0.14
CA LEU A 354 4.57 10.27 0.44
C LEU A 354 4.33 9.44 1.70
N LYS A 355 3.47 9.90 2.60
CA LYS A 355 3.19 9.27 3.90
C LYS A 355 2.32 8.02 3.78
N ALA A 356 1.38 8.01 2.85
CA ALA A 356 0.43 6.91 2.67
C ALA A 356 1.13 5.60 2.29
N GLY A 357 0.76 4.49 2.93
CA GLY A 357 1.23 3.16 2.48
C GLY A 357 0.29 2.49 1.50
N LYS A 358 -0.93 3.01 1.35
CA LYS A 358 -1.87 2.59 0.32
C LYS A 358 -2.37 3.79 -0.47
N VAL A 359 -2.52 3.66 -1.78
CA VAL A 359 -2.98 4.73 -2.65
C VAL A 359 -4.10 4.22 -3.54
N ILE A 360 -5.16 5.02 -3.68
CA ILE A 360 -6.29 4.75 -4.56
C ILE A 360 -6.27 5.78 -5.69
N PHE A 361 -6.22 5.30 -6.93
CA PHE A 361 -6.41 6.10 -8.13
C PHE A 361 -7.86 6.01 -8.58
N LEU A 362 -8.55 7.15 -8.63
CA LEU A 362 -9.92 7.23 -9.09
C LEU A 362 -9.97 7.32 -10.62
N VAL A 363 -10.83 6.52 -11.23
CA VAL A 363 -11.13 6.57 -12.65
C VAL A 363 -12.57 7.06 -12.79
N ASP A 364 -12.77 8.05 -13.65
CA ASP A 364 -14.08 8.59 -13.95
C ASP A 364 -14.82 7.64 -14.89
N GLY A 365 -15.84 6.93 -14.37
CA GLY A 365 -16.62 5.98 -15.15
C GLY A 365 -17.30 6.62 -16.36
N GLU A 366 -17.69 7.89 -16.29
CA GLU A 366 -18.32 8.58 -17.42
C GLU A 366 -17.43 8.65 -18.67
N LYS A 367 -16.11 8.52 -18.50
CA LYS A 367 -15.16 8.53 -19.62
C LYS A 367 -14.99 7.14 -20.24
N ILE A 368 -15.48 6.09 -19.59
CA ILE A 368 -15.52 4.71 -20.11
C ILE A 368 -16.72 4.60 -21.05
N THR A 369 -16.53 5.11 -22.27
CA THR A 369 -17.53 5.12 -23.34
C THR A 369 -16.98 4.42 -24.58
N ASP A 370 -17.84 4.10 -25.53
CA ASP A 370 -17.43 3.54 -26.82
C ASP A 370 -16.77 4.59 -27.76
N ASN A 371 -16.58 5.84 -27.30
CA ASN A 371 -16.08 6.95 -28.10
C ASN A 371 -14.58 7.22 -27.88
N ARG A 372 -13.87 7.56 -28.98
CA ARG A 372 -12.46 7.96 -29.00
C ARG A 372 -12.14 9.11 -28.04
N LYS A 373 -13.07 10.06 -27.85
CA LYS A 373 -12.86 11.20 -26.92
C LYS A 373 -12.66 10.73 -25.48
N GLY A 374 -13.48 9.78 -25.01
CA GLY A 374 -13.35 9.20 -23.66
C GLY A 374 -12.04 8.46 -23.48
N HIS A 375 -11.66 7.62 -24.46
CA HIS A 375 -10.37 6.91 -24.44
C HIS A 375 -9.16 7.85 -24.38
N SER A 376 -9.18 8.97 -25.11
CA SER A 376 -8.12 9.97 -25.10
C SER A 376 -7.99 10.67 -23.74
N GLN A 377 -9.12 11.03 -23.13
CA GLN A 377 -9.13 11.63 -21.79
C GLN A 377 -8.58 10.67 -20.74
N LEU A 378 -9.02 9.40 -20.76
CA LEU A 378 -8.48 8.36 -19.87
C LEU A 378 -6.98 8.15 -20.06
N ALA A 379 -6.48 8.14 -21.30
CA ALA A 379 -5.04 8.03 -21.58
C ALA A 379 -4.23 9.17 -20.93
N ARG A 380 -4.74 10.40 -21.01
CA ARG A 380 -4.10 11.57 -20.36
C ARG A 380 -4.09 11.43 -18.84
N GLU A 381 -5.21 11.01 -18.25
CA GLU A 381 -5.30 10.78 -16.81
C GLU A 381 -4.31 9.70 -16.36
N PHE A 382 -4.27 8.55 -17.03
CA PHE A 382 -3.30 7.49 -16.73
C PHE A 382 -1.84 7.95 -16.86
N GLY A 383 -1.54 8.80 -17.86
CA GLY A 383 -0.22 9.41 -18.01
C GLY A 383 0.16 10.29 -16.82
N GLY A 384 -0.78 11.06 -16.27
CA GLY A 384 -0.60 11.83 -15.04
C GLY A 384 -0.25 10.94 -13.84
N TYR A 385 -0.96 9.83 -13.65
CA TYR A 385 -0.66 8.88 -12.58
C TYR A 385 0.73 8.26 -12.74
N MET A 386 1.11 7.88 -13.96
CA MET A 386 2.45 7.33 -14.24
C MET A 386 3.56 8.32 -13.87
N LYS A 387 3.43 9.59 -14.26
CA LYS A 387 4.39 10.65 -13.92
C LYS A 387 4.59 10.75 -12.40
N THR A 388 3.49 10.80 -11.64
CA THR A 388 3.52 10.87 -10.19
C THR A 388 4.16 9.63 -9.55
N LEU A 389 4.00 8.43 -10.14
CA LEU A 389 4.65 7.21 -9.69
C LEU A 389 6.17 7.20 -9.99
N ILE A 390 6.58 7.55 -11.21
CA ILE A 390 8.00 7.59 -11.63
C ILE A 390 8.82 8.46 -10.69
N ASP A 391 8.33 9.66 -10.39
CA ASP A 391 9.00 10.62 -9.51
C ASP A 391 9.29 10.07 -8.10
N LEU A 392 8.53 9.08 -7.64
CA LEU A 392 8.73 8.42 -6.36
C LEU A 392 9.66 7.21 -6.41
N GLU A 393 9.66 6.47 -7.51
CA GLU A 393 10.40 5.21 -7.63
C GLU A 393 11.89 5.42 -7.92
N ASP A 394 12.25 6.48 -8.65
CA ASP A 394 13.61 6.71 -9.17
C ASP A 394 14.67 7.14 -8.12
N LYS A 395 14.33 7.21 -6.83
CA LYS A 395 15.21 7.84 -5.83
C LYS A 395 16.04 6.94 -4.92
N ASN A 396 16.03 5.62 -5.07
CA ASN A 396 16.81 4.73 -4.19
C ASN A 396 17.64 3.70 -4.97
N PHE A 397 18.89 4.08 -5.26
CA PHE A 397 19.90 3.30 -6.00
C PHE A 397 20.21 1.91 -5.40
N PHE A 398 19.81 1.63 -4.15
CA PHE A 398 20.02 0.32 -3.51
C PHE A 398 18.75 -0.51 -3.26
N GLY A 399 17.53 -0.05 -3.53
CA GLY A 399 16.30 -0.89 -3.59
C GLY A 399 15.94 -1.80 -2.39
N VAL A 400 16.74 -1.82 -1.31
CA VAL A 400 16.63 -2.77 -0.19
C VAL A 400 15.59 -2.32 0.85
N PHE A 401 15.38 -1.00 0.97
CA PHE A 401 14.51 -0.36 1.96
C PHE A 401 13.39 0.49 1.31
N LYS A 402 12.82 0.07 0.17
CA LYS A 402 11.66 0.74 -0.44
C LYS A 402 10.45 0.60 0.50
N SER A 403 9.77 1.69 0.83
CA SER A 403 8.44 1.60 1.44
C SER A 403 7.49 1.11 0.34
N ASN A 404 7.07 -0.14 0.45
CA ASN A 404 6.23 -0.76 -0.55
C ASN A 404 4.80 -0.23 -0.40
N LYS A 405 4.37 0.62 -1.34
CA LYS A 405 3.00 1.14 -1.40
C LYS A 405 2.11 0.14 -2.11
N LYS A 406 0.91 -0.08 -1.59
CA LYS A 406 -0.13 -0.88 -2.25
C LYS A 406 -1.05 0.05 -3.04
N PHE A 407 -1.41 -0.33 -4.25
CA PHE A 407 -2.24 0.50 -5.11
C PHE A 407 -3.61 -0.11 -5.34
N ALA A 408 -4.61 0.74 -5.52
CA ALA A 408 -5.88 0.36 -6.10
C ALA A 408 -6.26 1.34 -7.22
N VAL A 409 -6.92 0.81 -8.24
CA VAL A 409 -7.64 1.58 -9.25
C VAL A 409 -9.13 1.41 -8.97
N VAL A 410 -9.81 2.51 -8.71
CA VAL A 410 -11.24 2.52 -8.40
C VAL A 410 -11.99 3.25 -9.51
N VAL A 411 -12.83 2.53 -10.25
CA VAL A 411 -13.78 3.13 -11.19
C VAL A 411 -14.97 3.64 -10.41
N THR A 412 -15.16 4.97 -10.44
CA THR A 412 -16.31 5.66 -9.86
C THR A 412 -17.44 5.77 -10.88
N LYS A 413 -18.65 6.13 -10.42
CA LYS A 413 -19.83 6.32 -11.28
C LYS A 413 -20.13 5.10 -12.16
N SER A 414 -19.97 3.90 -11.59
CA SER A 414 -20.14 2.65 -12.33
C SER A 414 -21.58 2.47 -12.83
N ASP A 415 -22.54 3.10 -12.16
CA ASP A 415 -23.94 3.24 -12.56
C ASP A 415 -24.09 3.97 -13.89
N LEU A 416 -23.27 4.99 -14.16
CA LEU A 416 -23.26 5.68 -15.44
C LEU A 416 -22.58 4.86 -16.54
N VAL A 417 -21.59 4.03 -16.20
CA VAL A 417 -20.92 3.15 -17.18
C VAL A 417 -21.89 2.12 -17.74
N LEU A 418 -22.74 1.55 -16.88
CA LEU A 418 -23.87 0.69 -17.27
C LEU A 418 -24.68 1.30 -18.42
N TRP A 419 -24.81 2.63 -18.43
CA TRP A 419 -25.54 3.33 -19.47
C TRP A 419 -24.65 3.70 -20.65
N LYS A 420 -23.46 4.26 -20.45
CA LYS A 420 -22.66 4.79 -21.57
C LYS A 420 -21.91 3.74 -22.38
N ASN A 421 -21.77 2.51 -21.89
CA ASN A 421 -21.04 1.44 -22.57
C ASN A 421 -21.96 0.24 -22.91
N LYS A 422 -22.06 -0.09 -24.21
CA LYS A 422 -22.99 -1.14 -24.69
C LYS A 422 -22.66 -2.53 -24.15
N GLU A 423 -21.37 -2.85 -23.99
CA GLU A 423 -20.90 -4.15 -23.52
C GLU A 423 -21.32 -4.38 -22.05
N ILE A 424 -21.03 -3.39 -21.19
CA ILE A 424 -21.42 -3.44 -19.77
C ILE A 424 -22.94 -3.45 -19.61
N ARG A 425 -23.66 -2.66 -20.42
CA ARG A 425 -25.14 -2.67 -20.43
C ARG A 425 -25.69 -4.06 -20.76
N GLY A 426 -25.17 -4.69 -21.80
CA GLY A 426 -25.57 -6.04 -22.23
C GLY A 426 -25.30 -7.08 -21.15
N LEU A 427 -24.13 -7.00 -20.52
CA LEU A 427 -23.73 -7.87 -19.42
C LEU A 427 -24.71 -7.78 -18.24
N ILE A 428 -25.05 -6.57 -17.77
CA ILE A 428 -25.92 -6.40 -16.61
C ILE A 428 -27.36 -6.83 -16.92
N ARG A 429 -27.87 -6.55 -18.13
CA ARG A 429 -29.19 -7.06 -18.57
C ARG A 429 -29.24 -8.58 -18.60
N SER A 430 -28.16 -9.25 -19.03
CA SER A 430 -28.08 -10.71 -19.00
C SER A 430 -28.12 -11.31 -17.59
N MET A 431 -27.88 -10.49 -16.56
CA MET A 431 -27.97 -10.87 -15.14
C MET A 431 -29.37 -10.64 -14.56
N ASN A 432 -30.37 -10.28 -15.38
CA ASN A 432 -31.70 -9.85 -14.97
C ASN A 432 -31.70 -8.64 -14.02
N ALA A 433 -30.71 -7.76 -14.14
CA ALA A 433 -30.58 -6.54 -13.36
C ALA A 433 -30.89 -5.32 -14.22
N SER A 434 -31.60 -4.35 -13.64
CA SER A 434 -31.92 -3.07 -14.27
C SER A 434 -31.03 -1.94 -13.74
N LYS A 435 -30.56 -2.08 -12.49
CA LYS A 435 -29.69 -1.15 -11.78
C LYS A 435 -28.54 -1.89 -11.12
N LEU A 436 -27.53 -1.15 -10.65
CA LEU A 436 -26.45 -1.75 -9.86
C LEU A 436 -26.91 -2.24 -8.49
N SER A 437 -27.91 -1.62 -7.88
CA SER A 437 -28.51 -2.07 -6.62
C SER A 437 -29.08 -3.49 -6.69
N ASP A 438 -29.52 -3.93 -7.88
CA ASP A 438 -30.08 -5.27 -8.11
C ASP A 438 -28.98 -6.35 -8.10
N VAL A 439 -27.71 -5.96 -8.27
CA VAL A 439 -26.56 -6.85 -8.28
C VAL A 439 -25.96 -6.91 -6.88
N PRO A 440 -26.01 -8.05 -6.16
CA PRO A 440 -25.45 -8.14 -4.82
C PRO A 440 -23.94 -7.85 -4.82
N GLU A 441 -23.47 -7.02 -3.89
CA GLU A 441 -22.07 -6.53 -3.88
C GLU A 441 -21.01 -7.64 -3.87
N LYS A 442 -21.29 -8.76 -3.15
CA LYS A 442 -20.38 -9.89 -2.95
C LYS A 442 -20.74 -11.09 -3.84
N SER A 443 -21.19 -10.83 -5.06
CA SER A 443 -21.60 -11.85 -6.02
C SER A 443 -20.54 -12.09 -7.10
N LYS A 444 -20.65 -13.25 -7.79
CA LYS A 444 -19.88 -13.51 -9.02
C LYS A 444 -20.25 -12.54 -10.14
N GLN A 445 -21.49 -12.06 -10.16
CA GLN A 445 -21.99 -11.07 -11.12
C GLN A 445 -21.26 -9.72 -10.95
N ALA A 446 -21.12 -9.24 -9.71
CA ALA A 446 -20.37 -8.04 -9.41
C ALA A 446 -18.89 -8.15 -9.81
N LEU A 447 -18.29 -9.34 -9.65
CA LEU A 447 -16.93 -9.60 -10.13
C LEU A 447 -16.84 -9.63 -11.67
N ALA A 448 -17.86 -10.15 -12.35
CA ALA A 448 -17.91 -10.14 -13.81
C ALA A 448 -17.95 -8.71 -14.38
N ILE A 449 -18.70 -7.80 -13.74
CA ILE A 449 -18.71 -6.37 -14.11
C ILE A 449 -17.30 -5.77 -13.97
N GLU A 450 -16.62 -6.01 -12.85
CA GLU A 450 -15.24 -5.55 -12.66
C GLU A 450 -14.26 -6.10 -13.70
N ASN A 451 -14.39 -7.38 -14.04
CA ASN A 451 -13.53 -8.02 -15.05
C ASN A 451 -13.75 -7.40 -16.42
N SER A 452 -14.99 -7.17 -16.83
CA SER A 452 -15.29 -6.51 -18.11
C SER A 452 -14.78 -5.07 -18.16
N LEU A 453 -15.00 -4.29 -17.10
CA LEU A 453 -14.45 -2.93 -17.01
C LEU A 453 -12.92 -2.92 -17.08
N PHE A 454 -12.28 -3.87 -16.41
CA PHE A 454 -10.84 -3.99 -16.46
C PHE A 454 -10.33 -4.32 -17.87
N GLU A 455 -10.98 -5.25 -18.58
CA GLU A 455 -10.59 -5.60 -19.95
C GLU A 455 -10.80 -4.42 -20.92
N ILE A 456 -11.88 -3.66 -20.77
CA ILE A 456 -12.10 -2.41 -21.53
C ILE A 456 -10.94 -1.45 -21.30
N LEU A 457 -10.57 -1.17 -20.04
CA LEU A 457 -9.47 -0.25 -19.73
C LEU A 457 -8.11 -0.80 -20.18
N ARG A 458 -7.91 -2.12 -20.13
CA ARG A 458 -6.68 -2.81 -20.54
C ARG A 458 -6.37 -2.69 -22.03
N THR A 459 -7.36 -2.39 -22.86
CA THR A 459 -7.12 -2.03 -24.27
C THR A 459 -6.32 -0.73 -24.42
N ASN A 460 -6.36 0.16 -23.43
CA ASN A 460 -5.57 1.39 -23.42
C ASN A 460 -4.11 1.09 -23.04
N LEU A 461 -3.18 1.43 -23.95
CA LEU A 461 -1.74 1.20 -23.75
C LEU A 461 -1.19 1.90 -22.50
N VAL A 462 -1.65 3.11 -22.20
CA VAL A 462 -1.19 3.89 -21.04
C VAL A 462 -1.67 3.24 -19.74
N PHE A 463 -2.92 2.75 -19.71
CA PHE A 463 -3.42 1.99 -18.57
C PHE A 463 -2.61 0.72 -18.33
N LYS A 464 -2.33 -0.05 -19.39
CA LYS A 464 -1.50 -1.25 -19.31
C LYS A 464 -0.11 -0.94 -18.75
N ASN A 465 0.51 0.15 -19.17
CA ASN A 465 1.80 0.60 -18.63
C ASN A 465 1.69 0.99 -17.16
N LEU A 466 0.67 1.77 -16.78
CA LEU A 466 0.40 2.13 -15.39
C LEU A 466 0.27 0.88 -14.50
N ILE A 467 -0.49 -0.14 -14.94
CA ILE A 467 -0.63 -1.41 -14.21
C ILE A 467 0.74 -2.11 -14.04
N ASN A 468 1.56 -2.14 -15.08
CA ASN A 468 2.90 -2.75 -15.01
C ASN A 468 3.83 -2.04 -14.02
N MET A 469 3.67 -0.72 -13.83
CA MET A 469 4.44 0.04 -12.84
C MET A 469 3.98 -0.27 -11.41
N MET A 470 2.70 -0.56 -11.21
CA MET A 470 2.15 -0.94 -9.90
C MET A 470 2.38 -2.43 -9.54
N ASP A 471 3.07 -3.19 -10.39
CA ASP A 471 3.20 -4.66 -10.31
C ASP A 471 4.22 -5.15 -9.26
N ASP A 472 4.67 -4.32 -8.31
CA ASP A 472 5.66 -4.74 -7.30
C ASP A 472 5.05 -5.57 -6.15
N ILE A 473 3.75 -5.46 -5.86
CA ILE A 473 3.08 -6.17 -4.75
C ILE A 473 1.81 -6.90 -5.22
N SER A 474 0.68 -6.21 -5.17
CA SER A 474 -0.65 -6.61 -5.61
C SER A 474 -1.45 -5.32 -5.76
N MET A 475 -2.21 -5.21 -6.84
CA MET A 475 -3.04 -4.04 -7.12
C MET A 475 -4.51 -4.44 -7.12
N HIS A 476 -5.36 -3.61 -6.53
CA HIS A 476 -6.79 -3.86 -6.48
C HIS A 476 -7.48 -3.07 -7.59
N PHE A 477 -8.32 -3.74 -8.38
CA PHE A 477 -9.22 -3.07 -9.30
C PHE A 477 -10.64 -3.18 -8.74
N ILE A 478 -11.30 -2.05 -8.52
CA ILE A 478 -12.61 -1.99 -7.85
C ILE A 478 -13.54 -1.09 -8.65
N ALA A 479 -14.78 -1.53 -8.86
CA ALA A 479 -15.84 -0.67 -9.40
C ALA A 479 -16.79 -0.27 -8.27
N VAL A 480 -17.11 1.03 -8.16
CA VAL A 480 -18.03 1.57 -7.16
C VAL A 480 -19.05 2.51 -7.78
N SER A 481 -20.19 2.60 -7.11
CA SER A 481 -21.20 3.63 -7.34
C SER A 481 -21.67 4.19 -6.00
N VAL A 482 -21.94 5.49 -5.96
CA VAL A 482 -22.42 6.19 -4.76
C VAL A 482 -23.94 6.22 -4.70
N ASP A 483 -24.59 6.16 -5.86
CA ASP A 483 -26.02 5.96 -6.02
C ASP A 483 -26.25 4.79 -6.99
N ALA A 484 -26.28 3.58 -6.44
CA ALA A 484 -26.55 2.38 -7.22
C ALA A 484 -28.03 2.21 -7.59
N THR A 485 -28.90 3.08 -7.07
CA THR A 485 -30.35 3.05 -7.29
C THR A 485 -30.79 3.93 -8.45
N ALA A 486 -29.89 4.76 -8.99
CA ALA A 486 -30.12 5.65 -10.11
C ALA A 486 -30.78 4.92 -11.30
N GLU A 487 -31.97 5.38 -11.67
CA GLU A 487 -32.69 4.93 -12.86
C GLU A 487 -32.18 5.66 -14.11
N PRO A 488 -32.19 5.01 -15.28
CA PRO A 488 -31.81 5.67 -16.51
C PRO A 488 -32.80 6.77 -16.83
N PHE A 489 -32.31 7.99 -17.02
CA PHE A 489 -33.07 9.02 -17.72
C PHE A 489 -33.02 8.72 -19.23
N PRO A 490 -34.18 8.70 -19.92
CA PRO A 490 -34.20 8.65 -21.36
C PRO A 490 -33.78 10.02 -21.89
N THR A 491 -32.48 10.27 -22.05
CA THR A 491 -32.04 11.41 -22.85
C THR A 491 -32.19 11.04 -24.31
N GLU A 492 -33.21 11.61 -24.96
CA GLU A 492 -33.16 11.89 -26.39
C GLU A 492 -31.82 12.57 -26.72
N GLU A 493 -31.30 12.25 -27.89
CA GLU A 493 -29.97 12.55 -28.41
C GLU A 493 -29.32 13.85 -27.87
N GLY A 494 -28.23 13.70 -27.10
CA GLY A 494 -27.12 14.65 -27.16
C GLY A 494 -26.95 15.69 -26.06
N MET A 495 -27.77 15.73 -24.99
CA MET A 495 -27.51 16.62 -23.84
C MET A 495 -27.09 15.81 -22.60
N GLU A 496 -25.79 15.88 -22.27
CA GLU A 496 -25.21 15.32 -21.04
C GLU A 496 -25.50 16.25 -19.86
N GLU A 497 -26.67 16.11 -19.22
CA GLU A 497 -26.87 16.71 -17.90
C GLU A 497 -26.16 15.85 -16.82
N GLU A 498 -25.38 16.50 -15.96
CA GLU A 498 -24.69 15.88 -14.82
C GLU A 498 -25.77 15.42 -13.83
N ILE A 499 -26.09 14.12 -13.81
CA ILE A 499 -27.17 13.56 -13.00
C ILE A 499 -26.80 13.70 -11.51
N ALA A 500 -27.60 14.46 -10.75
CA ALA A 500 -27.47 14.56 -9.31
C ALA A 500 -28.02 13.29 -8.65
N PRO A 501 -27.26 12.60 -7.77
CA PRO A 501 -27.81 11.54 -6.95
C PRO A 501 -28.85 12.13 -5.99
N THR A 502 -29.93 11.38 -5.77
CA THR A 502 -31.03 11.79 -4.87
C THR A 502 -30.97 11.10 -3.51
N ASP A 503 -30.13 10.05 -3.40
CA ASP A 503 -29.79 9.40 -2.15
C ASP A 503 -28.36 8.84 -2.21
N LEU A 504 -27.78 8.51 -1.06
CA LEU A 504 -26.56 7.72 -0.96
C LEU A 504 -26.94 6.24 -0.84
N ALA A 505 -26.81 5.51 -1.96
CA ALA A 505 -26.90 4.07 -2.03
C ALA A 505 -25.54 3.48 -2.47
N PRO A 506 -24.53 3.45 -1.57
CA PRO A 506 -23.18 3.02 -1.94
C PRO A 506 -23.18 1.54 -2.34
N TRP A 507 -22.60 1.25 -3.49
CA TRP A 507 -22.36 -0.11 -3.98
C TRP A 507 -20.87 -0.39 -4.04
N ARG A 508 -20.48 -1.53 -3.44
CA ARG A 508 -19.12 -2.08 -3.40
C ARG A 508 -18.06 -1.27 -2.65
N PHE A 509 -18.48 -0.30 -1.86
CA PHE A 509 -17.60 0.34 -0.87
C PHE A 509 -17.07 -0.64 0.19
N SER A 510 -17.72 -1.79 0.36
CA SER A 510 -17.20 -2.90 1.18
C SER A 510 -15.85 -3.44 0.68
N GLU A 511 -15.59 -3.38 -0.63
CA GLU A 511 -14.36 -3.87 -1.26
C GLU A 511 -13.26 -2.81 -1.23
N VAL A 512 -13.64 -1.52 -1.35
CA VAL A 512 -12.75 -0.41 -1.00
C VAL A 512 -12.28 -0.57 0.44
N PHE A 513 -13.19 -0.80 1.38
CA PHE A 513 -12.82 -0.99 2.77
C PHE A 513 -11.92 -2.21 2.99
N LYS A 514 -12.15 -3.33 2.27
CA LYS A 514 -11.25 -4.50 2.29
C LYS A 514 -9.84 -4.15 1.80
N PHE A 515 -9.70 -3.34 0.75
CA PHE A 515 -8.38 -2.84 0.35
C PHE A 515 -7.68 -2.08 1.48
N GLY A 516 -8.43 -1.34 2.30
CA GLY A 516 -7.90 -0.67 3.47
C GLY A 516 -7.56 -1.59 4.65
N ARG A 517 -8.14 -2.80 4.73
CA ARG A 517 -7.91 -3.76 5.83
C ARG A 517 -6.51 -4.34 5.89
#